data_AF-A0AAU5DHP4-F1
#
_entry.id   AF-A0AAU5DHP4-F1
#
_cell.length_a   1.000
_cell.length_b   1.000
_cell.length_c   1.000
_cell.angle_alpha   90.00
_cell.angle_beta   90.00
_cell.angle_gamma   90.00
#
_symmetry.space_group_name_H-M   'P 1'
#
loop_
_entity.id
_entity.type
_entity.pdbx_description
1 polymer ?
#
loop_
_entity_poly.entity_id
_entity_poly.type
_entity_poly.pdbx_seq_one_letter_code
_entity_poly.pdbx_strand_id
1 'polypeptide(L)'
;MGNASRPGTVVVREIDHDPFAVDGEQYVVRELVWNGIDGRSYDLVRRSDDQVLTEDQSFDFHPTDAQIAAVLEQHGLDAELETCKMCRKEILVATAHRHDSGWVGTCCWDERLRMTA
;
A
#
# COMPACT_ATOMS: atom_id res chain seq x y z
N MET A 1 -22.69 26.41 -7.77
CA MET A 1 -22.45 26.45 -6.31
C MET A 1 -21.77 25.14 -5.96
N GLY A 2 -20.48 25.23 -5.62
CA GLY A 2 -19.52 24.14 -5.75
C GLY A 2 -19.30 23.36 -4.46
N ASN A 3 -19.20 22.04 -4.59
CA ASN A 3 -18.83 21.12 -3.51
C ASN A 3 -17.46 21.44 -2.90
N ALA A 4 -16.62 22.23 -3.57
CA ALA A 4 -15.33 22.71 -3.08
C ALA A 4 -15.41 23.49 -1.75
N SER A 5 -16.58 24.01 -1.36
CA SER A 5 -16.77 24.75 -0.10
C SER A 5 -17.05 23.86 1.12
N ARG A 6 -17.34 22.56 0.93
CA ARG A 6 -17.54 21.61 2.04
C ARG A 6 -16.23 20.87 2.30
N PRO A 7 -15.59 21.04 3.47
CA PRO A 7 -14.38 20.32 3.81
C PRO A 7 -14.58 18.80 3.80
N GLY A 8 -13.58 18.04 3.33
CA GLY A 8 -13.60 16.57 3.32
C GLY A 8 -14.49 15.94 2.24
N THR A 9 -14.88 16.69 1.21
CA THR A 9 -15.82 16.18 0.18
C THR A 9 -15.25 16.15 -1.22
N VAL A 10 -14.09 16.76 -1.43
CA VAL A 10 -13.41 16.81 -2.72
C VAL A 10 -11.94 16.41 -2.52
N VAL A 11 -11.49 15.42 -3.29
CA VAL A 11 -10.05 15.11 -3.41
C VAL A 11 -9.37 16.23 -4.19
N VAL A 12 -8.35 16.84 -3.60
CA VAL A 12 -7.58 17.96 -4.19
C VAL A 12 -6.22 17.51 -4.72
N ARG A 13 -5.75 16.33 -4.30
CA ARG A 13 -4.50 15.74 -4.75
C ARG A 13 -4.52 14.23 -4.55
N GLU A 14 -3.96 13.53 -5.51
CA GLU A 14 -3.68 12.10 -5.46
C GLU A 14 -2.16 11.89 -5.51
N ILE A 15 -1.65 11.00 -4.67
CA ILE A 15 -0.22 10.69 -4.56
C ILE A 15 -0.06 9.18 -4.58
N ASP A 16 0.51 8.66 -5.66
CA ASP A 16 0.87 7.25 -5.76
C ASP A 16 2.17 7.00 -4.96
N HIS A 17 2.13 5.98 -4.10
CA HIS A 17 3.33 5.45 -3.42
C HIS A 17 4.10 4.49 -4.34
N ASP A 18 5.20 3.93 -3.85
CA ASP A 18 6.01 3.00 -4.65
C ASP A 18 5.16 1.79 -5.09
N PRO A 19 5.15 1.46 -6.40
CA PRO A 19 4.36 0.35 -6.90
C PRO A 19 5.00 -0.99 -6.52
N PHE A 20 4.17 -2.02 -6.41
CA PHE A 20 4.59 -3.40 -6.18
C PHE A 20 3.81 -4.35 -7.08
N ALA A 21 4.30 -5.58 -7.25
CA ALA A 21 3.70 -6.55 -8.16
C ALA A 21 3.30 -7.84 -7.43
N VAL A 22 2.09 -8.31 -7.67
CA VAL A 22 1.57 -9.60 -7.21
C VAL A 22 1.06 -10.35 -8.43
N ASP A 23 1.54 -11.58 -8.63
CA ASP A 23 1.24 -12.42 -9.81
C ASP A 23 1.46 -11.72 -11.17
N GLY A 24 2.44 -10.81 -11.23
CA GLY A 24 2.77 -10.05 -12.43
C GLY A 24 1.84 -8.86 -12.72
N GLU A 25 0.79 -8.66 -11.91
CA GLU A 25 -0.06 -7.47 -11.94
C GLU A 25 0.51 -6.39 -11.01
N GLN A 26 0.42 -5.12 -11.42
CA GLN A 26 0.97 -4.00 -10.67
C GLN A 26 -0.10 -3.32 -9.81
N TYR A 27 0.26 -3.03 -8.57
CA TYR A 27 -0.58 -2.36 -7.60
C TYR A 27 0.14 -1.15 -7.03
N VAL A 28 -0.65 -0.19 -6.54
CA VAL A 28 -0.13 0.97 -5.82
C VAL A 28 -1.06 1.33 -4.67
N VAL A 29 -0.47 1.79 -3.56
CA VAL A 29 -1.21 2.52 -2.55
C VAL A 29 -1.33 3.97 -3.01
N ARG A 30 -2.53 4.44 -3.28
CA ARG A 30 -2.83 5.81 -3.66
C ARG A 30 -3.34 6.59 -2.45
N GLU A 31 -2.63 7.66 -2.10
CA GLU A 31 -3.03 8.58 -1.05
C GLU A 31 -3.91 9.70 -1.63
N LEU A 32 -5.10 9.86 -1.05
CA LEU A 32 -6.05 10.91 -1.38
C LEU A 32 -5.97 12.04 -0.33
N VAL A 33 -5.72 13.26 -0.79
CA VAL A 33 -5.72 14.46 0.05
C VAL A 33 -7.03 15.21 -0.15
N TRP A 34 -7.77 15.45 0.92
CA TRP A 34 -9.11 16.04 0.88
C TRP A 34 -9.09 17.57 1.11
N ASN A 35 -10.05 18.29 0.52
CA ASN A 35 -10.14 19.74 0.64
C ASN A 35 -10.49 20.19 2.07
N GLY A 36 -9.89 21.29 2.56
CA GLY A 36 -10.36 22.02 3.73
C GLY A 36 -10.28 21.29 5.08
N ILE A 37 -9.74 20.07 5.10
CA ILE A 37 -9.36 19.31 6.29
C ILE A 37 -7.97 18.71 6.05
N ASP A 38 -7.20 18.46 7.11
CA ASP A 38 -5.97 17.66 7.02
C ASP A 38 -6.27 16.14 6.89
N GLY A 39 -7.42 15.80 6.28
CA GLY A 39 -7.86 14.44 6.07
C GLY A 39 -7.09 13.79 4.93
N ARG A 40 -6.59 12.59 5.18
CA ARG A 40 -6.00 11.70 4.19
C ARG A 40 -6.76 10.38 4.20
N SER A 41 -6.92 9.78 3.04
CA SER A 41 -7.32 8.39 2.93
C SER A 41 -6.42 7.68 1.93
N TYR A 42 -6.41 6.36 1.97
CA TYR A 42 -5.56 5.55 1.12
C TYR A 42 -6.38 4.47 0.45
N ASP A 43 -6.18 4.33 -0.85
CA ASP A 43 -6.79 3.29 -1.66
C ASP A 43 -5.74 2.34 -2.21
N LEU A 44 -6.10 1.07 -2.31
CA LEU A 44 -5.30 0.11 -3.06
C LEU A 44 -5.81 0.09 -4.50
N VAL A 45 -4.93 0.37 -5.46
CA VAL A 45 -5.30 0.53 -6.87
C VAL A 45 -4.53 -0.46 -7.74
N ARG A 46 -5.24 -1.17 -8.62
CA ARG A 46 -4.64 -1.97 -9.69
C ARG A 46 -4.29 -1.07 -10.87
N ARG A 47 -3.06 -1.16 -11.36
CA ARG A 47 -2.52 -0.23 -12.38
C ARG A 47 -2.97 -0.56 -13.80
N SER A 48 -3.27 -1.81 -14.11
CA SER A 48 -3.63 -2.20 -15.48
C SER A 48 -4.91 -1.53 -15.99
N ASP A 49 -5.85 -1.23 -15.10
CA ASP A 49 -7.13 -0.60 -15.43
C ASP A 49 -7.57 0.52 -14.47
N ASP A 50 -6.68 0.95 -13.56
CA ASP A 50 -6.95 1.95 -12.52
C ASP A 50 -8.12 1.57 -11.59
N GLN A 51 -8.40 0.27 -11.45
CA GLN A 51 -9.45 -0.22 -10.54
C GLN A 51 -9.04 0.03 -9.08
N VAL A 52 -9.95 0.67 -8.33
CA VAL A 52 -9.82 0.82 -6.88
C VAL A 52 -10.34 -0.47 -6.22
N LEU A 53 -9.50 -1.14 -5.44
CA LEU A 53 -9.83 -2.40 -4.76
C LEU A 53 -10.48 -2.16 -3.38
N THR A 54 -10.43 -0.91 -2.91
CA THR A 54 -10.98 -0.42 -1.63
C THR A 54 -12.23 0.46 -1.84
N GLU A 55 -12.99 0.28 -2.93
CA GLU A 55 -14.15 1.11 -3.29
C GLU A 55 -15.18 1.24 -2.16
N ASP A 56 -15.38 0.17 -1.38
CA ASP A 56 -16.33 0.14 -0.28
C ASP A 56 -15.83 0.91 0.96
N GLN A 57 -14.50 0.96 1.17
CA GLN A 57 -13.89 1.64 2.31
C GLN A 57 -12.38 1.86 2.10
N SER A 58 -11.97 3.10 1.85
CA SER A 58 -10.58 3.52 1.91
C SER A 58 -10.02 3.39 3.33
N PHE A 59 -8.70 3.25 3.45
CA PHE A 59 -8.01 3.27 4.74
C PHE A 59 -7.86 4.72 5.27
N ASP A 60 -8.00 4.91 6.58
CA ASP A 60 -7.77 6.19 7.24
C ASP A 60 -6.27 6.53 7.38
N PHE A 61 -5.41 5.51 7.34
CA PHE A 61 -3.96 5.61 7.48
C PHE A 61 -3.27 4.79 6.39
N HIS A 62 -1.98 5.03 6.18
CA HIS A 62 -1.19 4.23 5.26
C HIS A 62 -1.28 2.75 5.68
N PRO A 63 -1.75 1.86 4.79
CA PRO A 63 -2.08 0.49 5.16
C PRO A 63 -0.82 -0.30 5.50
N THR A 64 -0.95 -1.26 6.40
CA THR A 64 0.10 -2.26 6.63
C THR A 64 0.10 -3.30 5.50
N ASP A 65 1.23 -3.97 5.31
CA ASP A 65 1.34 -5.08 4.36
C ASP A 65 0.27 -6.17 4.58
N ALA A 66 -0.08 -6.47 5.84
CA ALA A 66 -1.15 -7.41 6.17
C ALA A 66 -2.54 -6.90 5.76
N GLN A 67 -2.81 -5.59 5.87
CA GLN A 67 -4.07 -5.00 5.39
C GLN A 67 -4.14 -5.01 3.86
N ILE A 68 -3.01 -4.76 3.18
CA ILE A 68 -2.91 -4.86 1.73
C ILE A 68 -3.20 -6.30 1.28
N ALA A 69 -2.56 -7.29 1.89
CA ALA A 69 -2.78 -8.71 1.61
C ALA A 69 -4.25 -9.11 1.79
N ALA A 70 -4.87 -8.69 2.90
CA ALA A 70 -6.28 -8.97 3.17
C ALA A 70 -7.22 -8.41 2.09
N VAL A 71 -6.93 -7.23 1.53
CA VAL A 71 -7.70 -6.68 0.39
C VAL A 71 -7.46 -7.51 -0.87
N LEU A 72 -6.21 -7.83 -1.20
CA LEU A 72 -5.88 -8.62 -2.38
C LEU A 72 -6.58 -10.00 -2.36
N GLU A 73 -6.57 -10.68 -1.21
CA GLU A 73 -7.24 -11.97 -1.00
C GLU A 73 -8.76 -11.88 -1.21
N GLN A 74 -9.40 -10.78 -0.80
CA GLN A 74 -10.83 -10.54 -1.05
C GLN A 74 -11.15 -10.44 -2.54
N HIS A 75 -10.18 -10.03 -3.36
CA HIS A 75 -10.27 -9.98 -4.82
C HIS A 75 -9.72 -11.25 -5.50
N GLY A 76 -9.47 -12.31 -4.73
CA GLY A 76 -9.05 -13.62 -5.24
C GLY A 76 -7.58 -13.69 -5.67
N LEU A 77 -6.75 -12.76 -5.21
CA LEU A 77 -5.32 -12.71 -5.47
C LEU A 77 -4.55 -13.31 -4.28
N ASP A 78 -3.60 -14.19 -4.55
CA ASP A 78 -2.80 -14.82 -3.50
C ASP A 78 -1.64 -13.89 -3.10
N ALA A 79 -1.74 -13.31 -1.91
CA ALA A 79 -0.76 -12.35 -1.41
C ALA A 79 0.14 -13.03 -0.37
N GLU A 80 1.34 -13.43 -0.79
CA GLU A 80 2.27 -14.12 0.11
C GLU A 80 2.79 -13.19 1.22
N LEU A 81 2.45 -13.53 2.46
CA LEU A 81 2.95 -12.87 3.66
C LEU A 81 4.09 -13.66 4.28
N GLU A 82 5.09 -12.92 4.75
CA GLU A 82 6.24 -13.44 5.49
C GLU A 82 6.46 -12.64 6.77
N THR A 83 7.35 -13.13 7.63
CA THR A 83 7.73 -12.39 8.83
C THR A 83 9.06 -11.66 8.62
N CYS A 84 9.08 -10.35 8.83
CA CYS A 84 10.33 -9.58 8.80
C CYS A 84 11.32 -10.15 9.82
N LYS A 85 12.50 -10.56 9.36
CA LYS A 85 13.50 -11.18 10.24
C LYS A 85 14.04 -10.24 11.32
N MET A 86 13.90 -8.92 11.14
CA MET A 86 14.39 -7.89 12.06
C MET A 86 13.37 -7.52 13.14
N CYS A 87 12.17 -7.10 12.75
CA CYS A 87 11.14 -6.58 13.68
C CYS A 87 9.96 -7.54 13.91
N ARG A 88 9.97 -8.71 13.26
CA ARG A 88 8.95 -9.76 13.41
C ARG A 88 7.52 -9.36 13.01
N LYS A 89 7.34 -8.22 12.32
CA LYS A 89 6.06 -7.83 11.72
C LYS A 89 5.79 -8.66 10.46
N GLU A 90 4.51 -8.87 10.17
CA GLU A 90 4.05 -9.40 8.89
C GLU A 90 4.40 -8.41 7.78
N ILE A 91 4.94 -8.93 6.70
CA ILE A 91 5.40 -8.19 5.53
C ILE A 91 4.92 -8.89 4.28
N LEU A 92 4.61 -8.11 3.26
CA LEU A 92 4.20 -8.64 1.97
C LEU A 92 5.46 -8.99 1.20
N VAL A 93 5.58 -10.23 0.73
CA VAL A 93 6.78 -10.66 -0.02
C VAL A 93 7.00 -9.79 -1.27
N ALA A 94 5.92 -9.34 -1.90
CA ALA A 94 5.94 -8.45 -3.05
C ALA A 94 6.58 -7.07 -2.79
N THR A 95 6.59 -6.58 -1.55
CA THR A 95 7.21 -5.31 -1.13
C THR A 95 8.49 -5.52 -0.32
N ALA A 96 8.83 -6.78 -0.01
CA ALA A 96 9.96 -7.14 0.81
C ALA A 96 11.23 -7.40 0.00
N HIS A 97 12.35 -7.31 0.69
CA HIS A 97 13.66 -7.62 0.14
C HIS A 97 14.21 -8.90 0.75
N ARG A 98 14.72 -9.80 -0.10
CA ARG A 98 15.46 -10.98 0.35
C ARG A 98 16.82 -10.55 0.89
N HIS A 99 17.18 -11.04 2.07
CA HIS A 99 18.49 -10.79 2.69
C HIS A 99 18.95 -12.04 3.45
N ASP A 100 20.07 -12.64 3.03
CA ASP A 100 20.53 -13.97 3.46
C ASP A 100 19.40 -15.04 3.35
N SER A 101 19.15 -15.74 4.45
CA SER A 101 18.15 -16.79 4.62
C SER A 101 16.73 -16.29 4.92
N GLY A 102 16.44 -14.98 4.85
CA GLY A 102 15.13 -14.46 5.25
C GLY A 102 14.70 -13.20 4.50
N TRP A 103 13.58 -12.63 4.95
CA TRP A 103 12.95 -11.46 4.36
C TRP A 103 13.02 -10.25 5.28
N VAL A 104 13.21 -9.07 4.68
CA VAL A 104 13.18 -7.77 5.37
C VAL A 104 12.20 -6.88 4.60
N GLY A 105 11.08 -6.52 5.23
CA GLY A 105 10.12 -5.60 4.63
C GLY A 105 10.56 -4.14 4.76
N THR A 106 9.81 -3.25 4.13
CA THR A 106 10.03 -1.79 4.14
C THR A 106 10.18 -1.21 5.55
N CYS A 107 9.52 -1.82 6.54
CA CYS A 107 9.62 -1.45 7.96
C CYS A 107 11.05 -1.48 8.54
N CYS A 108 11.98 -2.24 7.97
CA CYS A 108 13.36 -2.37 8.44
C CYS A 108 14.40 -2.37 7.30
N TRP A 109 13.95 -2.21 6.05
CA TRP A 109 14.86 -2.15 4.92
C TRP A 109 15.65 -0.85 4.94
N ASP A 110 16.96 -0.97 4.76
CA ASP A 110 17.90 0.12 4.57
C ASP A 110 18.81 -0.29 3.42
N GLU A 111 19.05 0.58 2.45
CA GLU A 111 19.87 0.27 1.27
C GLU A 111 21.26 -0.28 1.61
N ARG A 112 21.80 0.05 2.78
CA ARG A 112 23.09 -0.52 3.23
C ARG A 112 23.03 -2.02 3.49
N LEU A 113 21.84 -2.55 3.83
CA LEU A 113 21.63 -3.99 4.01
C LEU A 113 21.80 -4.75 2.69
N ARG A 114 21.57 -4.11 1.54
CA ARG A 114 21.78 -4.73 0.24
C ARG A 114 23.22 -5.20 0.02
N MET A 115 24.20 -4.53 0.63
CA MET A 115 25.62 -4.86 0.51
C MET A 115 26.09 -5.96 1.48
N THR A 116 25.21 -6.41 2.38
CA THR A 116 25.55 -7.36 3.46
C THR A 116 24.82 -8.69 3.36
N ALA A 117 24.11 -8.93 2.25
CA ALA A 117 23.34 -10.15 1.97
C ALA A 117 24.14 -11.21 1.21
#